data_AF-A0A6A2ZKQ7-F1
#
_entry.id   AF-A0A6A2ZKQ7-F1
#
_cell.length_a   1.000
_cell.length_b   1.000
_cell.length_c   1.000
_cell.angle_alpha   90.00
_cell.angle_beta   90.00
_cell.angle_gamma   90.00
#
_symmetry.space_group_name_H-M   'P 1'
#
loop_
_entity.id
_entity.type
_entity.pdbx_description
1 polymer ?
#
loop_
_entity_poly.entity_id
_entity_poly.type
_entity_poly.pdbx_seq_one_letter_code
_entity_poly.pdbx_strand_id
1 'polypeptide(L)'
;MASLMKKKKSSLIIQLSKANLSLFLFVAHKSSTPSPLTPEIDRVTRIINDHPFPEKPLQPTLLRKIPPVSLSQPFVENVLGRLFAAHSNGIKALEFFNYSIHHSQLAPSVDAFEKTLHILTRMRYFDKAWELMMDMKRSHPSLLTLKSMSIMLAKIAKFQSYEDTLEAFKRMETEVFAGRDFGTDEFNVLLRAFCSEREMKEAR
;
A
#
# COMPACT_ATOMS: atom_id res chain seq x y z
N MET A 1 -13.81 -13.79 -71.46
CA MET A 1 -14.56 -13.77 -70.19
C MET A 1 -13.69 -14.36 -69.08
N ALA A 2 -12.89 -13.55 -68.40
CA ALA A 2 -12.11 -13.96 -67.24
C ALA A 2 -12.54 -13.09 -66.06
N SER A 3 -13.26 -13.71 -65.11
CA SER A 3 -13.90 -13.09 -63.96
C SER A 3 -13.13 -13.43 -62.69
N LEU A 4 -12.91 -12.39 -61.88
CA LEU A 4 -12.71 -12.34 -60.43
C LEU A 4 -11.92 -13.47 -59.74
N MET A 5 -10.69 -13.13 -59.35
CA MET A 5 -10.06 -13.67 -58.14
C MET A 5 -9.99 -12.56 -57.08
N LYS A 6 -11.01 -12.48 -56.21
CA LYS A 6 -10.93 -11.72 -54.95
C LYS A 6 -10.38 -12.63 -53.86
N LYS A 7 -9.11 -12.43 -53.48
CA LYS A 7 -8.52 -13.00 -52.26
C LYS A 7 -9.16 -12.33 -51.04
N LYS A 8 -9.95 -13.08 -50.28
CA LYS A 8 -10.47 -12.69 -48.96
C LYS A 8 -9.37 -12.98 -47.92
N LYS A 9 -8.65 -11.94 -47.48
CA LYS A 9 -7.77 -12.03 -46.30
C LYS A 9 -8.65 -11.95 -45.06
N SER A 10 -8.70 -13.04 -44.28
CA SER A 10 -9.33 -13.07 -42.96
C SER A 10 -8.55 -12.17 -41.99
N SER A 11 -9.21 -11.13 -41.48
CA SER A 11 -8.77 -10.37 -40.31
C SER A 11 -9.19 -11.12 -39.05
N LEU A 12 -8.25 -11.80 -38.40
CA LEU A 12 -8.44 -12.36 -37.07
C LEU A 12 -8.37 -11.21 -36.06
N ILE A 13 -9.46 -10.45 -35.94
CA ILE A 13 -9.68 -9.54 -34.82
C ILE A 13 -9.95 -10.45 -33.62
N ILE A 14 -8.96 -10.56 -32.74
CA ILE A 14 -9.07 -11.22 -31.44
C ILE A 14 -10.15 -10.46 -30.66
N GLN A 15 -11.37 -11.01 -30.68
CA GLN A 15 -12.43 -10.64 -29.74
C GLN A 15 -11.96 -11.06 -28.34
N LEU A 16 -11.28 -10.16 -27.65
CA LEU A 16 -11.12 -10.23 -26.20
C LEU A 16 -12.52 -10.08 -25.60
N SER A 17 -13.03 -11.19 -25.07
CA SER A 17 -14.35 -11.25 -24.45
C SER A 17 -14.40 -10.29 -23.26
N LYS A 18 -15.49 -9.53 -23.16
CA LYS A 18 -15.85 -8.66 -22.02
C LYS A 18 -16.18 -9.46 -20.74
N ALA A 19 -15.64 -10.67 -20.59
CA ALA A 19 -15.97 -11.60 -19.51
C ALA A 19 -15.02 -11.53 -18.31
N ASN A 20 -13.94 -10.73 -18.36
CA ASN A 20 -12.95 -10.66 -17.27
C ASN A 20 -13.03 -9.39 -16.40
N LEU A 21 -14.05 -8.54 -16.56
CA LEU A 21 -14.24 -7.36 -15.70
C LEU A 21 -15.15 -7.58 -14.48
N SER A 22 -15.78 -8.76 -14.31
CA SER A 22 -16.62 -9.06 -13.14
C SER A 22 -15.95 -9.89 -12.06
N LEU A 23 -14.70 -10.34 -12.25
CA LEU A 23 -14.02 -11.22 -11.29
C LEU A 23 -13.38 -10.47 -10.09
N PHE A 24 -13.45 -9.14 -10.04
CA PHE A 24 -12.87 -8.34 -8.96
C PHE A 24 -13.89 -7.65 -8.03
N LEU A 25 -15.18 -7.99 -8.10
CA LEU A 25 -16.20 -7.41 -7.21
C LEU A 25 -16.85 -8.38 -6.21
N PHE A 26 -16.38 -9.62 -6.12
CA PHE A 26 -16.74 -10.50 -5.01
C PHE A 26 -15.74 -10.38 -3.85
N VAL A 27 -15.66 -9.18 -3.25
CA VAL A 27 -15.37 -9.14 -1.81
C VAL A 27 -16.66 -9.54 -1.13
N ALA A 28 -16.75 -10.82 -0.79
CA ALA A 28 -17.77 -11.34 0.10
C ALA A 28 -17.86 -10.41 1.31
N HIS A 29 -18.99 -9.72 1.44
CA HIS A 29 -19.37 -9.06 2.68
C HIS A 29 -19.67 -10.18 3.68
N LYS A 30 -18.62 -10.77 4.28
CA LYS A 30 -18.77 -11.55 5.50
C LYS A 30 -19.26 -10.54 6.53
N SER A 31 -20.56 -10.57 6.81
CA SER A 31 -21.14 -10.01 8.03
C SER A 31 -20.43 -10.67 9.20
N SER A 32 -19.34 -10.04 9.60
CA SER A 32 -18.50 -10.50 10.69
C SER A 32 -19.23 -10.05 11.93
N THR A 33 -19.69 -11.02 12.74
CA THR A 33 -19.99 -10.73 14.14
C THR A 33 -18.82 -9.94 14.70
N PRO A 34 -19.07 -8.77 15.32
CA PRO A 34 -17.98 -7.92 15.78
C PRO A 34 -17.15 -8.73 16.77
N SER A 35 -15.86 -8.87 16.46
CA SER A 35 -14.92 -9.49 17.39
C SER A 35 -14.98 -8.76 18.74
N PRO A 36 -14.70 -9.42 19.87
CA PRO A 36 -14.65 -8.76 21.18
C PRO A 36 -13.69 -7.56 21.22
N LEU A 37 -12.74 -7.49 20.28
CA LEU A 37 -11.76 -6.40 20.15
C LEU A 37 -12.29 -5.19 19.37
N THR A 38 -13.41 -5.29 18.67
CA THR A 38 -13.93 -4.22 17.79
C THR A 38 -14.15 -2.89 18.53
N PRO A 39 -14.76 -2.84 19.74
CA PRO A 39 -14.95 -1.58 20.46
C PRO A 39 -13.62 -0.93 20.88
N GLU A 40 -12.62 -1.74 21.23
CA GLU A 40 -11.27 -1.28 21.57
C GLU A 40 -10.57 -0.67 20.36
N ILE A 41 -10.61 -1.38 19.22
CA ILE A 41 -10.05 -0.92 17.94
C ILE A 41 -10.68 0.41 17.55
N ASP A 42 -12.01 0.50 17.55
CA ASP A 42 -12.73 1.71 17.14
C ASP A 42 -12.43 2.88 18.10
N ARG A 43 -12.29 2.62 19.40
CA ARG A 43 -11.86 3.65 20.36
C ARG A 43 -10.47 4.17 20.05
N VAL A 44 -9.50 3.28 19.81
CA VAL A 44 -8.12 3.68 19.50
C VAL A 44 -8.05 4.43 18.17
N THR A 45 -8.75 3.98 17.13
CA THR A 45 -8.85 4.70 15.86
C THR A 45 -9.39 6.11 16.07
N ARG A 46 -10.43 6.28 16.89
CA ARG A 46 -10.98 7.61 17.23
C ARG A 46 -9.97 8.49 17.96
N ILE A 47 -9.27 7.94 18.96
CA ILE A 47 -8.21 8.66 19.70
C ILE A 47 -7.15 9.21 18.74
N ILE A 48 -6.72 8.41 17.77
CA ILE A 48 -5.70 8.82 16.78
C ILE A 48 -6.25 9.88 15.84
N ASN A 49 -7.44 9.68 15.28
CA ASN A 49 -8.03 10.61 14.31
C ASN A 49 -8.33 11.98 14.92
N ASP A 50 -8.94 12.00 16.11
CA ASP A 50 -9.39 13.23 16.76
C ASP A 50 -8.26 13.98 17.49
N HIS A 51 -7.05 13.40 17.54
CA HIS A 51 -5.92 14.05 18.20
C HIS A 51 -5.54 15.38 17.53
N PRO A 52 -5.21 16.45 18.28
CA PRO A 52 -4.75 17.74 17.73
C PRO A 52 -3.26 17.65 17.34
N PHE A 53 -2.90 16.69 16.49
CA PHE A 53 -1.57 16.63 15.91
C PHE A 53 -1.59 17.47 14.61
N PRO A 54 -0.55 18.29 14.35
CA PRO A 54 0.77 18.32 14.99
C PRO A 54 0.91 19.27 16.20
N GLU A 55 -0.14 19.99 16.61
CA GLU A 55 -0.07 20.97 17.70
C GLU A 55 0.37 20.34 19.02
N LYS A 56 0.03 19.07 19.23
CA LYS A 56 0.52 18.24 20.34
C LYS A 56 1.13 16.94 19.79
N PRO A 57 2.25 16.46 20.36
CA PRO A 57 2.80 15.16 19.99
C PRO A 57 1.81 14.04 20.32
N LEU A 58 1.68 13.06 19.42
CA LEU A 58 0.72 11.96 19.58
C LEU A 58 1.20 10.91 20.58
N GLN A 59 2.51 10.67 20.65
CA GLN A 59 3.13 9.60 21.46
C GLN A 59 2.68 9.59 22.94
N PRO A 60 2.63 10.71 23.69
CA PRO A 60 2.17 10.69 25.09
C PRO A 60 0.71 10.22 25.23
N THR A 61 -0.14 10.53 24.26
CA THR A 61 -1.53 10.05 24.24
C THR A 61 -1.59 8.55 24.00
N LEU A 62 -0.78 8.02 23.07
CA LEU A 62 -0.71 6.58 22.79
C LEU A 62 -0.25 5.81 24.03
N LEU A 63 0.84 6.26 24.67
CA LEU A 63 1.38 5.62 25.87
C LEU A 63 0.36 5.57 27.02
N ARG A 64 -0.39 6.65 27.21
CA ARG A 64 -1.40 6.74 28.28
C ARG A 64 -2.67 5.92 27.98
N LYS A 65 -3.06 5.79 26.72
CA LYS A 65 -4.38 5.26 26.32
C LYS A 65 -4.34 3.85 25.74
N ILE A 66 -3.17 3.33 25.40
CA ILE A 66 -2.98 2.04 24.73
C ILE A 66 -1.86 1.30 25.45
N PRO A 67 -2.14 0.49 26.47
CA PRO A 67 -1.08 -0.19 27.21
C PRO A 67 -0.34 -1.19 26.31
N PRO A 68 0.99 -1.37 26.47
CA PRO A 68 1.80 -2.26 25.64
C PRO A 68 1.25 -3.70 25.50
N VAL A 69 0.65 -4.23 26.56
CA VAL A 69 0.02 -5.57 26.59
C VAL A 69 -1.11 -5.74 25.57
N SER A 70 -1.73 -4.64 25.11
CA SER A 70 -2.81 -4.67 24.13
C SER A 70 -2.31 -4.73 22.67
N LEU A 71 -1.01 -4.54 22.42
CA LEU A 71 -0.42 -4.40 21.08
C LEU A 71 -0.13 -5.76 20.42
N SER A 72 -1.15 -6.61 20.30
CA SER A 72 -1.06 -7.83 19.48
C SER A 72 -1.06 -7.51 17.99
N GLN A 73 -0.49 -8.40 17.15
CA GLN A 73 -0.49 -8.21 15.69
C GLN A 73 -1.91 -7.97 15.12
N PRO A 74 -2.93 -8.79 15.43
CA PRO A 74 -4.28 -8.55 14.92
C PRO A 74 -4.83 -7.19 15.36
N PHE A 75 -4.54 -6.76 16.59
CA PHE A 75 -4.99 -5.47 17.08
C PHE A 75 -4.40 -4.31 16.26
N VAL A 76 -3.08 -4.32 16.05
CA VAL A 76 -2.36 -3.30 15.29
C VAL A 76 -2.83 -3.25 13.83
N GLU A 77 -2.96 -4.43 13.19
CA GLU A 77 -3.46 -4.56 11.81
C GLU A 77 -4.87 -4.00 11.65
N ASN A 78 -5.76 -4.27 12.61
CA ASN A 78 -7.13 -3.79 12.55
C ASN A 78 -7.22 -2.26 12.79
N VAL A 79 -6.47 -1.71 13.75
CA VAL A 79 -6.41 -0.26 13.94
C VAL A 79 -5.88 0.44 12.68
N LEU A 80 -4.78 -0.05 12.10
CA LEU A 80 -4.24 0.49 10.84
C LEU A 80 -5.20 0.28 9.67
N GLY A 81 -5.95 -0.82 9.65
CA GLY A 81 -7.02 -1.07 8.67
C GLY A 81 -8.13 -0.05 8.74
N ARG A 82 -8.57 0.31 9.95
CA ARG A 82 -9.55 1.38 10.17
C ARG A 82 -8.99 2.74 9.75
N LEU A 83 -7.74 3.06 10.10
CA LEU A 83 -7.08 4.31 9.68
C LEU A 83 -6.91 4.38 8.15
N PHE A 84 -6.62 3.25 7.52
CA PHE A 84 -6.53 3.14 6.07
C PHE A 84 -7.90 3.43 5.42
N ALA A 85 -8.96 2.76 5.87
CA ALA A 85 -10.31 2.94 5.36
C ALA A 85 -10.85 4.36 5.59
N ALA A 86 -10.56 4.96 6.75
CA ALA A 86 -11.00 6.31 7.12
C ALA A 86 -10.20 7.43 6.44
N HIS A 87 -9.26 7.11 5.55
CA HIS A 87 -8.39 8.08 4.89
C HIS A 87 -7.62 8.97 5.87
N SER A 88 -7.26 8.43 7.03
CA SER A 88 -6.60 9.15 8.12
C SER A 88 -5.30 9.83 7.72
N ASN A 89 -4.88 10.82 8.52
CA ASN A 89 -3.60 11.49 8.39
C ASN A 89 -2.43 10.46 8.45
N GLY A 90 -1.57 10.48 7.43
CA GLY A 90 -0.49 9.49 7.31
C GLY A 90 0.58 9.57 8.39
N ILE A 91 0.87 10.77 8.91
CA ILE A 91 1.84 10.92 10.00
C ILE A 91 1.27 10.35 11.30
N LYS A 92 -0.02 10.56 11.60
CA LYS A 92 -0.65 9.94 12.78
C LYS A 92 -0.67 8.40 12.70
N ALA A 93 -0.87 7.85 11.50
CA ALA A 93 -0.78 6.41 11.28
C ALA A 93 0.65 5.87 11.47
N LEU A 94 1.66 6.60 10.97
CA LEU A 94 3.07 6.29 11.17
C LEU A 94 3.47 6.34 12.66
N GLU A 95 3.04 7.37 13.39
CA GLU A 95 3.25 7.48 14.85
C GLU A 95 2.67 6.27 15.60
N PHE A 96 1.47 5.81 15.23
CA PHE A 96 0.89 4.61 15.83
C PHE A 96 1.66 3.33 15.46
N PHE A 97 2.08 3.17 14.21
CA PHE A 97 2.90 2.04 13.78
C PHE A 97 4.26 2.00 14.48
N ASN A 98 4.93 3.15 14.59
CA ASN A 98 6.17 3.28 15.34
C ASN A 98 5.95 2.95 16.82
N TYR A 99 4.89 3.51 17.43
CA TYR A 99 4.53 3.18 18.81
C TYR A 99 4.36 1.67 19.02
N SER A 100 3.69 0.97 18.09
CA SER A 100 3.46 -0.46 18.21
C SER A 100 4.75 -1.28 18.09
N ILE A 101 5.68 -0.90 17.22
CA ILE A 101 6.99 -1.57 17.11
C ILE A 101 7.83 -1.39 18.38
N HIS A 102 7.83 -0.19 18.96
CA HIS A 102 8.69 0.11 20.11
C HIS A 102 8.17 -0.50 21.43
N HIS A 103 6.87 -0.78 21.52
CA HIS A 103 6.24 -1.20 22.79
C HIS A 103 5.62 -2.60 22.73
N SER A 104 5.41 -3.17 21.54
CA SER A 104 5.00 -4.57 21.44
C SER A 104 6.18 -5.51 21.70
N GLN A 105 5.91 -6.62 22.37
CA GLN A 105 6.86 -7.72 22.50
C GLN A 105 6.87 -8.62 21.26
N LEU A 106 5.98 -8.36 20.29
CA LEU A 106 5.83 -9.13 19.07
C LEU A 106 6.38 -8.35 17.87
N ALA A 107 6.94 -9.08 16.91
CA ALA A 107 7.38 -8.49 15.65
C ALA A 107 6.18 -7.84 14.90
N PRO A 108 6.38 -6.69 14.23
CA PRO A 108 5.37 -6.12 13.34
C PRO A 108 5.02 -7.09 12.21
N SER A 109 3.79 -7.01 11.70
CA SER A 109 3.35 -7.82 10.57
C SER A 109 3.51 -7.07 9.24
N VAL A 110 3.64 -7.85 8.15
CA VAL A 110 3.69 -7.33 6.77
C VAL A 110 2.47 -6.47 6.48
N ASP A 111 1.30 -6.91 6.94
CA ASP A 111 0.04 -6.22 6.72
C ASP A 111 -0.01 -4.83 7.39
N ALA A 112 0.44 -4.73 8.65
CA ALA A 112 0.54 -3.46 9.36
C ALA A 112 1.52 -2.49 8.67
N PHE A 113 2.68 -2.99 8.24
CA PHE A 113 3.67 -2.21 7.51
C PHE A 113 3.12 -1.70 6.17
N GLU A 114 2.56 -2.59 5.34
CA GLU A 114 2.04 -2.24 4.02
C GLU A 114 0.85 -1.26 4.12
N LYS A 115 -0.03 -1.42 5.11
CA LYS A 115 -1.11 -0.45 5.38
C LYS A 115 -0.54 0.92 5.71
N THR A 116 0.44 0.99 6.61
CA THR A 116 1.09 2.26 7.00
C THR A 116 1.75 2.93 5.79
N LEU A 117 2.52 2.16 5.01
CA LEU A 117 3.18 2.63 3.79
C LEU A 117 2.15 3.19 2.80
N HIS A 118 1.03 2.47 2.59
CA HIS A 118 0.00 2.91 1.67
C HIS A 118 -0.71 4.19 2.16
N ILE A 119 -0.96 4.34 3.46
CA ILE A 119 -1.51 5.60 3.99
C ILE A 119 -0.54 6.77 3.70
N LEU A 120 0.76 6.59 3.97
CA LEU A 120 1.77 7.63 3.73
C LEU A 120 1.83 8.05 2.26
N THR A 121 1.96 7.09 1.35
CA THR A 121 2.09 7.37 -0.09
C THR A 121 0.79 7.93 -0.69
N ARG A 122 -0.38 7.49 -0.21
CA ARG A 122 -1.68 8.09 -0.57
C ARG A 122 -1.75 9.57 -0.17
N MET A 123 -1.19 9.93 0.97
CA MET A 123 -1.11 11.31 1.47
C MET A 123 0.10 12.07 0.92
N ARG A 124 0.88 11.46 0.00
CA ARG A 124 2.09 12.00 -0.63
C ARG A 124 3.24 12.32 0.35
N TYR A 125 3.25 11.70 1.51
CA TYR A 125 4.39 11.75 2.44
C TYR A 125 5.49 10.78 1.97
N PHE A 126 6.03 11.01 0.77
CA PHE A 126 7.01 10.10 0.15
C PHE A 126 8.31 10.02 0.93
N ASP A 127 8.79 11.14 1.48
CA ASP A 127 10.01 11.14 2.29
C ASP A 127 9.84 10.24 3.54
N LYS A 128 8.70 10.35 4.23
CA LYS A 128 8.38 9.48 5.36
C LYS A 128 8.14 8.03 4.97
N ALA A 129 7.59 7.78 3.79
CA ALA A 129 7.47 6.43 3.24
C ALA A 129 8.85 5.80 2.97
N TRP A 130 9.80 6.57 2.40
CA TRP A 130 11.18 6.12 2.22
C TRP A 130 11.90 5.86 3.54
N GLU A 131 11.80 6.79 4.50
CA GLU A 131 12.33 6.61 5.86
C GLU A 131 11.80 5.31 6.48
N LEU A 132 10.48 5.09 6.42
CA LEU A 132 9.85 3.87 6.93
C LEU A 132 10.40 2.60 6.26
N MET A 133 10.57 2.58 4.94
CA MET A 133 11.13 1.41 4.24
C MET A 133 12.60 1.16 4.62
N MET A 134 13.39 2.21 4.80
CA MET A 134 14.78 2.10 5.26
C MET A 134 14.90 1.65 6.71
N ASP A 135 13.98 2.08 7.58
CA ASP A 135 13.89 1.60 8.95
C ASP A 135 13.55 0.11 9.00
N MET A 136 12.59 -0.32 8.17
CA MET A 136 12.21 -1.73 8.09
C MET A 136 13.30 -2.57 7.43
N LYS A 137 14.04 -2.06 6.44
CA LYS A 137 15.25 -2.72 5.91
C LYS A 137 16.22 -3.08 7.03
N ARG A 138 16.47 -2.13 7.94
CA ARG A 138 17.46 -2.28 9.02
C ARG A 138 16.98 -3.18 10.15
N SER A 139 15.72 -3.05 10.55
CA SER A 139 15.17 -3.70 11.75
C SER A 139 14.39 -4.99 11.46
N HIS A 140 13.64 -5.03 10.36
CA HIS A 140 12.70 -6.09 10.02
C HIS A 140 12.65 -6.34 8.49
N PRO A 141 13.77 -6.78 7.87
CA PRO A 141 13.89 -6.87 6.40
C PRO A 141 12.89 -7.82 5.75
N SER A 142 12.32 -8.77 6.50
CA SER A 142 11.26 -9.67 6.04
C SER A 142 9.94 -8.96 5.73
N LEU A 143 9.72 -7.73 6.22
CA LEU A 143 8.55 -6.93 5.90
C LEU A 143 8.58 -6.32 4.50
N LEU A 144 9.76 -6.24 3.88
CA LEU A 144 9.93 -5.67 2.55
C LEU A 144 9.51 -6.69 1.48
N THR A 145 8.33 -6.45 0.91
CA THR A 145 7.69 -7.31 -0.10
C THR A 145 7.62 -6.64 -1.47
N LEU A 146 7.37 -7.44 -2.52
CA LEU A 146 7.05 -6.93 -3.85
C LEU A 146 5.81 -6.01 -3.85
N LYS A 147 4.86 -6.27 -2.94
CA LYS A 147 3.67 -5.44 -2.76
C LYS A 147 4.01 -4.09 -2.14
N SER A 148 4.95 -4.02 -1.19
CA SER A 148 5.43 -2.75 -0.65
C SER A 148 6.10 -1.87 -1.72
N MET A 149 6.88 -2.48 -2.62
CA MET A 149 7.44 -1.80 -3.80
C MET A 149 6.32 -1.26 -4.70
N SER A 150 5.31 -2.09 -5.01
CA SER A 150 4.16 -1.70 -5.82
C SER A 150 3.38 -0.52 -5.23
N ILE A 151 3.15 -0.53 -3.91
CA ILE A 151 2.49 0.58 -3.20
C ILE A 151 3.25 1.90 -3.41
N MET A 152 4.58 1.88 -3.31
CA MET A 152 5.39 3.07 -3.46
C MET A 152 5.41 3.56 -4.92
N LEU A 153 5.78 2.68 -5.86
CA LEU A 153 5.96 3.04 -7.27
C LEU A 153 4.66 3.46 -7.94
N ALA A 154 3.52 2.82 -7.62
CA ALA A 154 2.24 3.23 -8.18
C ALA A 154 1.86 4.66 -7.79
N LYS A 155 2.18 5.10 -6.57
CA LYS A 155 1.88 6.48 -6.12
C LYS A 155 2.88 7.49 -6.65
N ILE A 156 4.16 7.12 -6.78
CA ILE A 156 5.17 7.96 -7.42
C ILE A 156 4.80 8.18 -8.89
N ALA A 157 4.56 7.12 -9.66
CA ALA A 157 4.14 7.20 -11.07
C ALA A 157 2.89 8.09 -11.27
N LYS A 158 1.98 8.08 -10.29
CA LYS A 158 0.77 8.88 -10.30
C LYS A 158 0.99 10.38 -10.12
N PHE A 159 1.95 10.75 -9.28
CA PHE A 159 2.08 12.13 -8.79
C PHE A 159 3.40 12.79 -9.18
N GLN A 160 4.35 12.06 -9.74
CA GLN A 160 5.68 12.51 -10.14
C GLN A 160 5.96 12.20 -11.61
N SER A 161 7.14 12.56 -12.11
CA SER A 161 7.50 12.36 -13.51
C SER A 161 7.84 10.89 -13.83
N TYR A 162 7.95 10.60 -15.13
CA TYR A 162 8.41 9.29 -15.60
C TYR A 162 9.84 9.02 -15.09
N GLU A 163 10.71 10.03 -15.18
CA GLU A 163 12.09 10.02 -14.72
C GLU A 163 12.18 9.79 -13.20
N ASP A 164 11.35 10.48 -12.41
CA ASP A 164 11.30 10.28 -10.95
C ASP A 164 10.90 8.85 -10.59
N THR A 165 10.00 8.24 -11.37
CA THR A 165 9.57 6.85 -11.16
C THR A 165 10.69 5.87 -11.46
N LEU A 166 11.47 6.10 -12.52
CA LEU A 166 12.64 5.28 -12.83
C LEU A 166 13.71 5.43 -11.75
N GLU A 167 13.97 6.64 -11.26
CA GLU A 167 14.92 6.87 -10.18
C GLU A 167 14.44 6.21 -8.88
N ALA A 168 13.13 6.27 -8.58
CA ALA A 168 12.55 5.55 -7.45
C ALA A 168 12.72 4.03 -7.58
N PHE A 169 12.55 3.46 -8.78
CA PHE A 169 12.78 2.03 -9.02
C PHE A 169 14.24 1.65 -8.81
N LYS A 170 15.17 2.46 -9.35
CA LYS A 170 16.61 2.28 -9.12
C LYS A 170 16.99 2.41 -7.65
N ARG A 171 16.37 3.34 -6.93
CA ARG A 171 16.54 3.49 -5.47
C ARG A 171 16.02 2.27 -4.71
N MET A 172 14.92 1.65 -5.14
CA MET A 172 14.46 0.38 -4.56
C MET A 172 15.53 -0.70 -4.68
N GLU A 173 16.13 -0.86 -5.85
CA GLU A 173 17.16 -1.87 -6.12
C GLU A 173 18.44 -1.63 -5.33
N THR A 174 18.93 -0.40 -5.36
CA THR A 174 20.25 -0.05 -4.81
C THR A 174 20.24 0.21 -3.30
N GLU A 175 19.15 0.79 -2.77
CA GLU A 175 19.08 1.18 -1.36
C GLU A 175 18.15 0.28 -0.56
N VAL A 176 16.90 0.08 -0.94
CA VAL A 176 15.90 -0.59 -0.07
C VAL A 176 16.06 -2.11 -0.08
N PHE A 177 16.19 -2.69 -1.27
CA PHE A 177 16.32 -4.13 -1.50
C PHE A 177 17.77 -4.53 -1.85
N ALA A 178 18.74 -3.72 -1.41
CA ALA A 178 20.16 -3.90 -1.72
C ALA A 178 20.63 -5.36 -1.50
N GLY A 179 21.32 -5.91 -2.50
CA GLY A 179 21.80 -7.29 -2.51
C GLY A 179 20.77 -8.31 -3.02
N ARG A 180 19.59 -7.87 -3.49
CA ARG A 180 18.67 -8.69 -4.29
C ARG A 180 18.82 -8.33 -5.76
N ASP A 181 18.89 -9.34 -6.61
CA ASP A 181 18.85 -9.15 -8.06
C ASP A 181 17.40 -8.93 -8.50
N PHE A 182 17.14 -7.81 -9.16
CA PHE A 182 15.82 -7.52 -9.70
C PHE A 182 15.57 -8.35 -10.95
N GLY A 183 14.42 -9.02 -10.98
CA GLY A 183 14.00 -9.89 -12.06
C GLY A 183 12.66 -9.48 -12.64
N THR A 184 12.05 -10.42 -13.34
CA THR A 184 10.77 -10.24 -14.04
C THR A 184 9.68 -9.64 -13.13
N ASP A 185 9.63 -10.04 -11.86
CA ASP A 185 8.58 -9.61 -10.94
C ASP A 185 8.68 -8.13 -10.58
N GLU A 186 9.89 -7.63 -10.30
CA GLU A 186 10.15 -6.22 -10.00
C GLU A 186 9.90 -5.34 -11.22
N PHE A 187 10.38 -5.75 -12.40
CA PHE A 187 10.09 -5.04 -13.65
C PHE A 187 8.59 -5.03 -13.97
N ASN A 188 7.86 -6.11 -13.68
CA ASN A 188 6.41 -6.15 -13.82
C ASN A 188 5.72 -5.18 -12.86
N VAL A 189 6.26 -4.93 -11.66
CA VAL A 189 5.74 -3.88 -10.77
C VAL A 189 5.91 -2.50 -11.42
N LEU A 190 7.09 -2.19 -11.95
CA LEU A 190 7.35 -0.92 -12.62
C LEU A 190 6.43 -0.71 -13.84
N LEU A 191 6.29 -1.73 -14.69
CA LEU A 191 5.41 -1.68 -15.86
C LEU A 191 3.95 -1.46 -15.44
N ARG A 192 3.46 -2.17 -14.41
CA ARG A 192 2.10 -1.95 -13.88
C ARG A 192 1.90 -0.53 -13.39
N ALA A 193 2.89 0.05 -12.69
CA ALA A 193 2.81 1.43 -12.22
C ALA A 193 2.63 2.43 -13.37
N PHE A 194 3.35 2.26 -14.49
CA PHE A 194 3.17 3.13 -15.67
C PHE A 194 1.87 2.88 -16.43
N CYS A 195 1.46 1.62 -16.60
CA CYS A 195 0.24 1.28 -17.33
C CYS A 195 -1.01 1.81 -16.63
N SER A 196 -1.11 1.64 -15.31
CA SER A 196 -2.27 2.12 -14.54
C SER A 196 -2.46 3.64 -14.64
N GLU A 197 -1.38 4.40 -14.81
CA GLU A 197 -1.47 5.85 -14.97
C GLU A 197 -1.83 6.29 -16.39
N ARG A 198 -1.40 5.55 -17.42
CA ARG A 198 -1.81 5.83 -18.81
C ARG A 198 -3.29 5.57 -19.03
N GLU A 199 -3.81 4.45 -18.51
CA GLU A 199 -5.24 4.15 -18.58
C GLU A 199 -6.10 5.22 -17.90
N MET A 200 -5.66 5.77 -16.75
CA MET A 200 -6.38 6.87 -16.08
C MET A 200 -6.33 8.20 -16.83
N LYS A 201 -5.31 8.44 -17.67
CA LYS A 201 -5.21 9.65 -18.51
C LYS A 201 -6.05 9.54 -19.77
N GLU A 202 -6.12 8.37 -20.40
CA GLU A 202 -6.92 8.12 -21.60
C GLU A 202 -8.43 8.03 -21.31
N ALA A 203 -8.83 7.67 -20.08
CA ALA A 203 -10.23 7.59 -19.67
C ALA A 203 -10.88 8.95 -19.31
N ARG A 204 -10.14 10.07 -19.34
CA ARG A 204 -10.62 11.42 -19.02
C ARG A 204 -10.83 12.26 -20.28
#